data_AF-K1DU84-F1
#
_entry.id   AF-K1DU84-F1
#
_cell.length_a   1.000
_cell.length_b   1.000
_cell.length_c   1.000
_cell.angle_alpha   90.00
_cell.angle_beta   90.00
_cell.angle_gamma   90.00
#
_symmetry.space_group_name_H-M   'P 1'
#
loop_
_entity.id
_entity.type
_entity.pdbx_description
1 polymer ?
#
loop_
_entity_poly.entity_id
_entity_poly.type
_entity_poly.pdbx_seq_one_letter_code
_entity_poly.pdbx_strand_id
1 'polypeptide(L)'
;MSEHTPTGAQPEEPTGSEPVRLDQGHVQGSGGIPERFANPGLPPHVLRNADLDDKAANRAERQVATLFLLSILGTVLFLVAYFMVDVDTQVWVPFTEEMSLSNLLLGLGLAFSLLGIGLGAVHWAKTLMPDTEVVEMRHPMRSSDEDRQGFVDTMLEGGESSQLTRRPLLKMTFGAAMGLFAVPLLVQKVTDRSLRGSGPSEPPI
;
A
#
# COMPACT_ATOMS: atom_id res chain seq x y z
N MET A 1 -72.71 8.69 27.08
CA MET A 1 -73.67 8.21 26.06
C MET A 1 -73.54 9.15 24.88
N SER A 2 -73.02 8.79 23.72
CA SER A 2 -72.78 7.47 23.13
C SER A 2 -71.66 7.58 22.08
N GLU A 3 -70.96 6.48 21.87
CA GLU A 3 -69.89 6.30 20.90
C GLU A 3 -70.39 6.49 19.45
N HIS A 4 -69.53 7.05 18.60
CA HIS A 4 -69.57 6.83 17.16
C HIS A 4 -68.16 6.53 16.68
N THR A 5 -67.91 5.24 16.45
CA THR A 5 -66.85 4.74 15.58
C THR A 5 -67.23 5.01 14.13
N PRO A 6 -66.28 5.49 13.31
CA PRO A 6 -66.21 5.08 11.92
C PRO A 6 -64.93 4.27 11.68
N THR A 7 -65.18 3.05 11.22
CA THR A 7 -64.32 2.13 10.49
C THR A 7 -63.30 2.78 9.55
N GLY A 8 -62.06 2.28 9.58
CA GLY A 8 -61.17 2.28 8.42
C GLY A 8 -59.81 2.96 8.58
N ALA A 9 -58.88 2.35 9.33
CA ALA A 9 -57.45 2.51 9.09
C ALA A 9 -56.73 1.29 9.66
N GLN A 10 -56.05 0.53 8.80
CA GLN A 10 -55.09 -0.49 9.24
C GLN A 10 -53.97 0.19 10.03
N PRO A 11 -53.33 -0.49 10.99
CA PRO A 11 -52.13 0.06 11.63
C PRO A 11 -51.04 0.17 10.56
N GLU A 12 -50.65 1.38 10.19
CA GLU A 12 -49.44 1.58 9.39
C GLU A 12 -48.24 1.12 10.20
N GLU A 13 -47.53 0.11 9.69
CA GLU A 13 -46.21 -0.27 10.18
C GLU A 13 -45.25 0.90 9.97
N PRO A 14 -44.53 1.36 11.01
CA PRO A 14 -43.60 2.47 10.86
C PRO A 14 -42.40 2.01 10.02
N THR A 15 -42.41 2.38 8.75
CA THR A 15 -41.26 2.26 7.84
C THR A 15 -40.17 3.22 8.32
N GLY A 16 -39.05 2.66 8.76
CA GLY A 16 -37.95 3.35 9.44
C GLY A 16 -37.12 4.27 8.55
N SER A 17 -37.70 5.37 8.07
CA SER A 17 -36.95 6.43 7.38
C SER A 17 -37.53 7.84 7.60
N GLU A 18 -38.12 8.11 8.77
CA GLU A 18 -38.36 9.50 9.17
C GLU A 18 -37.13 10.06 9.91
N PRO A 19 -36.66 11.28 9.58
CA PRO A 19 -35.55 11.89 10.29
C PRO A 19 -35.94 12.17 11.74
N VAL A 20 -35.29 11.45 12.66
CA VAL A 20 -35.49 11.59 14.11
C VAL A 20 -35.22 13.03 14.52
N ARG A 21 -36.23 13.67 15.13
CA ARG A 21 -36.11 15.03 15.62
C ARG A 21 -35.31 15.06 16.93
N LEU A 22 -34.32 15.95 17.02
CA LEU A 22 -33.40 16.08 18.18
C LEU A 22 -34.07 16.48 19.50
N ASP A 23 -35.30 17.00 19.48
CA ASP A 23 -36.08 17.38 20.67
C ASP A 23 -36.80 16.18 21.32
N GLN A 24 -36.91 15.07 20.60
CA GLN A 24 -37.41 13.80 21.11
C GLN A 24 -36.19 12.97 21.53
N GLY A 25 -35.93 12.91 22.84
CA GLY A 25 -34.79 12.17 23.39
C GLY A 25 -34.63 10.77 22.81
N HIS A 26 -33.39 10.24 22.85
CA HIS A 26 -32.95 8.96 22.26
C HIS A 26 -34.08 7.92 22.14
N VAL A 27 -34.55 7.69 20.91
CA VAL A 27 -35.41 6.55 20.60
C VAL A 27 -34.56 5.30 20.79
N GLN A 28 -34.69 4.64 21.94
CA GLN A 28 -34.13 3.32 22.15
C GLN A 28 -34.95 2.34 21.30
N GLY A 29 -34.45 2.05 20.10
CA GLY A 29 -35.03 1.02 19.26
C GLY A 29 -35.07 -0.30 20.02
N SER A 30 -36.27 -0.84 20.24
CA SER A 30 -36.52 -2.16 20.86
C SER A 30 -36.15 -3.32 19.90
N GLY A 31 -35.05 -3.18 19.17
CA GLY A 31 -34.46 -4.26 18.38
C GLY A 31 -33.36 -4.89 19.22
N GLY A 32 -33.61 -6.06 19.81
CA GLY A 32 -32.53 -6.87 20.37
C GLY A 32 -31.45 -7.08 19.32
N ILE A 33 -30.18 -7.04 19.72
CA ILE A 33 -29.06 -7.30 18.81
C ILE A 33 -29.28 -8.73 18.26
N PRO A 34 -29.49 -8.91 16.95
CA PRO A 34 -29.74 -10.24 16.40
C PRO A 34 -28.52 -11.13 16.62
N GLU A 35 -28.74 -12.41 16.98
CA GLU A 35 -27.66 -13.39 17.24
C GLU A 35 -26.72 -13.58 16.02
N ARG A 36 -27.19 -13.24 14.82
CA ARG A 36 -26.39 -13.27 13.59
C ARG A 36 -26.87 -12.20 12.61
N PHE A 37 -25.97 -11.31 12.22
CA PHE A 37 -26.21 -10.39 11.11
C PHE A 37 -26.27 -11.17 9.79
N ALA A 38 -27.36 -11.03 9.05
CA ALA A 38 -27.43 -11.53 7.68
C ALA A 38 -26.50 -10.70 6.80
N ASN A 39 -25.63 -11.36 6.04
CA ASN A 39 -24.77 -10.67 5.09
C ASN A 39 -25.65 -10.04 3.99
N PRO A 40 -25.67 -8.70 3.83
CA PRO A 40 -26.49 -8.04 2.81
C PRO A 40 -26.05 -8.35 1.36
N GLY A 41 -24.95 -9.09 1.16
CA GLY A 41 -24.41 -9.42 -0.15
C GLY A 41 -23.49 -8.32 -0.68
N LEU A 42 -22.92 -8.54 -1.87
CA LEU A 42 -22.11 -7.54 -2.55
C LEU A 42 -23.01 -6.50 -3.25
N PRO A 43 -22.61 -5.21 -3.27
CA PRO A 43 -23.30 -4.23 -4.10
C PRO A 43 -23.24 -4.62 -5.59
N PRO A 44 -24.19 -4.16 -6.42
CA PRO A 44 -24.15 -4.44 -7.85
C PRO A 44 -22.89 -3.83 -8.48
N HIS A 45 -22.16 -4.65 -9.25
CA HIS A 45 -20.93 -4.26 -9.92
C HIS A 45 -21.16 -3.08 -10.88
N VAL A 46 -20.40 -2.00 -10.72
CA VAL A 46 -20.50 -0.81 -11.56
C VAL A 46 -19.56 -0.96 -12.76
N LEU A 47 -20.14 -1.14 -13.95
CA LEU A 47 -19.39 -1.25 -15.20
C LEU A 47 -18.64 0.05 -15.50
N ARG A 48 -17.41 -0.06 -15.98
CA ARG A 48 -16.54 1.09 -16.28
C ARG A 48 -16.81 1.53 -17.71
N ASN A 49 -16.55 2.81 -18.03
CA ASN A 49 -16.75 3.31 -19.40
C ASN A 49 -15.92 2.55 -20.46
N ALA A 50 -14.80 1.95 -20.06
CA ALA A 50 -13.99 1.10 -20.92
C ALA A 50 -14.66 -0.25 -21.25
N ASP A 51 -15.56 -0.73 -20.39
CA ASP A 51 -16.32 -1.97 -20.60
C ASP A 51 -17.56 -1.74 -21.47
N LEU A 52 -18.00 -0.47 -21.58
CA LEU A 52 -19.20 -0.06 -22.31
C LEU A 52 -18.91 0.43 -23.75
N ASP A 53 -17.71 0.99 -23.99
CA ASP A 53 -17.32 1.57 -25.28
C ASP A 53 -15.86 1.26 -25.63
N ASP A 54 -15.66 0.50 -26.71
CA ASP A 54 -14.36 0.16 -27.27
C ASP A 54 -13.51 1.40 -27.58
N LYS A 55 -14.12 2.55 -27.93
CA LYS A 55 -13.38 3.80 -28.18
C LYS A 55 -12.83 4.41 -26.89
N ALA A 56 -13.51 4.22 -25.77
CA ALA A 56 -13.00 4.65 -24.47
C ALA A 56 -11.83 3.76 -24.02
N ALA A 57 -11.93 2.44 -24.23
CA ALA A 57 -10.85 1.50 -23.95
C ALA A 57 -9.57 1.82 -24.76
N ASN A 58 -9.71 1.99 -26.08
CA ASN A 58 -8.58 2.33 -26.97
C ASN A 58 -7.87 3.65 -26.60
N ARG A 59 -8.61 4.65 -26.09
CA ARG A 59 -8.02 5.90 -25.61
C ARG A 59 -7.22 5.69 -24.32
N ALA A 60 -7.77 4.95 -23.38
CA ALA A 60 -7.07 4.60 -22.14
C ALA A 60 -5.80 3.79 -22.42
N GLU A 61 -5.87 2.82 -23.34
CA GLU A 61 -4.70 2.05 -23.78
C GLU A 61 -3.60 2.96 -24.32
N ARG A 62 -3.94 3.90 -25.22
CA ARG A 62 -2.96 4.83 -25.78
C ARG A 62 -2.35 5.73 -24.70
N GLN A 63 -3.12 6.14 -23.69
CA GLN A 63 -2.61 6.92 -22.56
C GLN A 63 -1.62 6.11 -21.71
N VAL A 64 -1.97 4.87 -21.34
CA VAL A 64 -1.07 3.94 -20.65
C VAL A 64 0.22 3.73 -21.45
N ALA A 65 0.09 3.41 -22.74
CA ALA A 65 1.23 3.15 -23.61
C ALA A 65 2.15 4.38 -23.73
N THR A 66 1.60 5.59 -23.77
CA THR A 66 2.39 6.83 -23.79
C THR A 66 3.18 7.03 -22.50
N LEU A 67 2.60 6.70 -21.34
CA LEU A 67 3.28 6.79 -20.05
C LEU A 67 4.42 5.77 -19.93
N PHE A 68 4.21 4.55 -20.42
CA PHE A 68 5.29 3.55 -20.49
C PHE A 68 6.37 3.93 -21.49
N LEU A 69 6.01 4.52 -22.64
CA LEU A 69 6.99 5.04 -23.58
C LEU A 69 7.83 6.16 -22.96
N LEU A 70 7.21 7.08 -22.21
CA LEU A 70 7.92 8.11 -21.46
C LEU A 70 8.91 7.50 -20.46
N SER A 71 8.51 6.41 -19.78
CA SER A 71 9.39 5.67 -18.86
C SER A 71 10.62 5.13 -19.59
N ILE A 72 10.41 4.45 -20.73
CA ILE A 72 11.48 3.91 -21.57
C ILE A 72 12.45 5.02 -22.00
N LEU A 73 11.93 6.15 -22.46
CA LEU A 73 12.76 7.29 -22.86
C LEU A 73 13.55 7.86 -21.68
N GLY A 74 12.96 7.92 -20.48
CA GLY A 74 13.65 8.31 -19.25
C GLY A 74 14.81 7.35 -18.90
N THR A 75 14.60 6.05 -19.01
CA THR A 75 15.66 5.04 -18.78
C THR A 75 16.78 5.15 -19.81
N VAL A 76 16.44 5.34 -21.09
CA VAL A 76 17.45 5.54 -22.16
C VAL A 76 18.24 6.81 -21.91
N LEU A 77 17.57 7.92 -21.54
CA LEU A 77 18.23 9.17 -21.17
C LEU A 77 19.21 8.96 -20.00
N PHE A 78 18.78 8.23 -18.96
CA PHE A 78 19.63 7.92 -17.81
C PHE A 78 20.91 7.16 -18.23
N LEU A 79 20.77 6.13 -19.06
CA LEU A 79 21.91 5.33 -19.53
C LEU A 79 22.85 6.17 -20.40
N VAL A 80 22.31 6.94 -21.34
CA VAL A 80 23.12 7.80 -22.22
C VAL A 80 23.83 8.86 -21.40
N ALA A 81 23.14 9.50 -20.45
CA ALA A 81 23.75 10.50 -19.57
C ALA A 81 24.85 9.90 -18.69
N TYR A 82 24.67 8.68 -18.18
CA TYR A 82 25.66 8.01 -17.36
C TYR A 82 26.98 7.75 -18.12
N PHE A 83 26.92 7.40 -19.40
CA PHE A 83 28.11 7.05 -20.18
C PHE A 83 28.71 8.19 -21.00
N MET A 84 27.90 9.14 -21.50
CA MET A 84 28.37 10.19 -22.41
C MET A 84 28.65 11.55 -21.73
N VAL A 85 28.23 11.76 -20.48
CA VAL A 85 28.34 13.07 -19.81
C VAL A 85 29.41 13.05 -18.74
N ASP A 86 30.44 13.88 -18.93
CA ASP A 86 31.51 14.06 -17.95
C ASP A 86 31.01 14.75 -16.69
N VAL A 87 31.47 14.26 -15.54
CA VAL A 87 31.03 14.68 -14.20
C VAL A 87 31.37 16.15 -13.91
N ASP A 88 32.46 16.63 -14.52
CA ASP A 88 32.98 18.00 -14.37
C ASP A 88 32.23 19.02 -15.25
N THR A 89 31.32 18.57 -16.11
CA THR A 89 30.53 19.47 -16.96
C THR A 89 29.50 20.20 -16.11
N GLN A 90 29.69 21.51 -15.95
CA GLN A 90 28.76 22.38 -15.24
C GLN A 90 27.88 23.13 -16.23
N VAL A 91 26.60 23.23 -15.90
CA VAL A 91 25.62 23.99 -16.68
C VAL A 91 24.98 25.02 -15.77
N TRP A 92 24.80 26.22 -16.32
CA TRP A 92 24.04 27.27 -15.66
C TRP A 92 22.56 26.94 -15.73
N VAL A 93 21.96 26.71 -14.56
CA VAL A 93 20.53 26.44 -14.42
C VAL A 93 19.90 27.62 -13.68
N PRO A 94 18.79 28.19 -14.18
CA PRO A 94 18.07 29.22 -13.44
C PRO A 94 17.71 28.71 -12.04
N PHE A 95 17.85 29.56 -11.02
CA PHE A 95 17.65 29.28 -9.57
C PHE A 95 18.77 28.54 -8.83
N THR A 96 19.60 27.73 -9.49
CA THR A 96 20.66 26.93 -8.82
C THR A 96 22.08 27.30 -9.28
N GLU A 97 22.24 28.32 -10.12
CA GLU A 97 23.53 28.77 -10.68
C GLU A 97 24.28 27.63 -11.39
N GLU A 98 25.51 27.31 -10.98
CA GLU A 98 26.31 26.24 -11.58
C GLU A 98 25.96 24.89 -10.96
N MET A 99 25.34 24.01 -11.76
CA MET A 99 25.02 22.65 -11.35
C MET A 99 25.67 21.62 -12.28
N SER A 100 26.10 20.48 -11.73
CA SER A 100 26.62 19.37 -12.53
C SER A 100 25.54 18.84 -13.47
N LEU A 101 25.83 18.87 -14.77
CA LEU A 101 24.95 18.39 -15.82
C LEU A 101 24.66 16.90 -15.68
N SER A 102 25.66 16.13 -15.23
CA SER A 102 25.52 14.69 -15.00
C SER A 102 24.43 14.40 -13.96
N ASN A 103 24.49 15.03 -12.79
CA ASN A 103 23.49 14.84 -11.74
C ASN A 103 22.08 15.26 -12.18
N LEU A 104 21.96 16.36 -12.94
CA LEU A 104 20.68 16.81 -13.48
C LEU A 104 20.08 15.77 -14.42
N LEU A 105 20.85 15.29 -15.40
CA LEU A 105 20.36 14.35 -16.40
C LEU A 105 20.07 12.97 -15.81
N LEU A 106 20.91 12.50 -14.88
CA LEU A 106 20.66 11.27 -14.14
C LEU A 106 19.39 11.40 -13.27
N GLY A 107 19.22 12.52 -12.57
CA GLY A 107 18.03 12.79 -11.78
C GLY A 107 16.77 12.83 -12.64
N LEU A 108 16.78 13.56 -13.76
CA LEU A 108 15.64 13.67 -14.67
C LEU A 108 15.33 12.34 -15.37
N GLY A 109 16.33 11.62 -15.86
CA GLY A 109 16.15 10.31 -16.48
C GLY A 109 15.51 9.32 -15.51
N LEU A 110 16.01 9.28 -14.27
CA LEU A 110 15.43 8.44 -13.22
C LEU A 110 14.01 8.88 -12.86
N ALA A 111 13.77 10.19 -12.70
CA ALA A 111 12.45 10.73 -12.37
C ALA A 111 11.41 10.37 -13.44
N PHE A 112 11.68 10.62 -14.73
CA PHE A 112 10.75 10.28 -15.80
C PHE A 112 10.57 8.77 -15.99
N SER A 113 11.64 7.99 -15.78
CA SER A 113 11.58 6.53 -15.78
C SER A 113 10.60 6.01 -14.73
N LEU A 114 10.78 6.42 -13.47
CA LEU A 114 9.96 5.94 -12.36
C LEU A 114 8.55 6.52 -12.37
N LEU A 115 8.40 7.78 -12.75
CA LEU A 115 7.10 8.44 -12.86
C LEU A 115 6.26 7.85 -14.00
N GLY A 116 6.87 7.58 -15.16
CA GLY A 116 6.19 6.97 -16.29
C GLY A 116 5.65 5.57 -15.96
N ILE A 117 6.46 4.72 -15.32
CA ILE A 117 6.00 3.37 -14.93
C ILE A 117 4.97 3.40 -13.81
N GLY A 118 5.13 4.28 -12.81
CA GLY A 118 4.19 4.43 -11.70
C GLY A 118 2.82 4.92 -12.16
N LEU A 119 2.79 6.04 -12.90
CA LEU A 119 1.53 6.59 -13.43
C LEU A 119 0.90 5.64 -14.47
N GLY A 120 1.70 5.02 -15.33
CA GLY A 120 1.23 4.06 -16.31
C GLY A 120 0.55 2.84 -15.67
N ALA A 121 1.16 2.27 -14.63
CA ALA A 121 0.61 1.13 -13.91
C ALA A 121 -0.70 1.48 -13.18
N VAL A 122 -0.75 2.63 -12.48
CA VAL A 122 -1.97 3.08 -11.79
C VAL A 122 -3.10 3.38 -12.78
N HIS A 123 -2.76 4.05 -13.89
CA HIS A 123 -3.75 4.34 -14.92
C HIS A 123 -4.28 3.05 -15.55
N TRP A 124 -3.41 2.08 -15.87
CA TRP A 124 -3.79 0.77 -16.38
C TRP A 124 -4.72 0.02 -15.41
N ALA A 125 -4.33 -0.09 -14.13
CA ALA A 125 -5.15 -0.73 -13.11
C ALA A 125 -6.54 -0.07 -13.00
N LYS A 126 -6.60 1.26 -12.99
CA LYS A 126 -7.86 2.01 -12.85
C LYS A 126 -8.72 2.01 -14.11
N THR A 127 -8.14 1.84 -15.30
CA THR A 127 -8.85 2.03 -16.58
C THR A 127 -9.09 0.76 -17.39
N LEU A 128 -8.32 -0.30 -17.19
CA LEU A 128 -8.38 -1.50 -18.01
C LEU A 128 -8.47 -2.81 -17.21
N MET A 129 -8.09 -2.81 -15.92
CA MET A 129 -8.19 -4.03 -15.11
C MET A 129 -9.64 -4.31 -14.67
N PRO A 130 -10.13 -5.57 -14.73
CA PRO A 130 -11.45 -5.93 -14.22
C PRO A 130 -11.53 -5.71 -12.71
N ASP A 131 -12.56 -5.00 -12.26
CA ASP A 131 -12.77 -4.66 -10.85
C ASP A 131 -13.92 -5.47 -10.22
N THR A 132 -14.06 -6.74 -10.64
CA THR A 132 -15.19 -7.56 -10.21
C THR A 132 -15.03 -7.92 -8.74
N GLU A 133 -16.07 -7.67 -7.94
CA GLU A 133 -16.05 -7.97 -6.52
C GLU A 133 -16.11 -9.48 -6.30
N VAL A 134 -15.01 -10.06 -5.80
CA VAL A 134 -14.92 -11.49 -5.47
C VAL A 134 -14.96 -11.67 -3.95
N VAL A 135 -15.94 -12.42 -3.46
CA VAL A 135 -15.96 -12.85 -2.04
C VAL A 135 -15.08 -14.07 -1.89
N GLU A 136 -13.91 -13.88 -1.27
CA GLU A 136 -13.13 -15.00 -0.77
C GLU A 136 -13.59 -15.34 0.65
N MET A 137 -14.13 -16.55 0.83
CA MET A 137 -14.41 -17.07 2.16
C MET A 137 -13.09 -17.13 2.94
N ARG A 138 -13.05 -16.52 4.12
CA ARG A 138 -11.85 -16.55 4.97
C ARG A 138 -11.47 -18.00 5.22
N HIS A 139 -10.43 -18.46 4.55
CA HIS A 139 -9.84 -19.74 4.87
C HIS A 139 -9.41 -19.67 6.35
N PRO A 140 -9.73 -20.70 7.15
CA PRO A 140 -9.27 -20.73 8.53
C PRO A 140 -7.75 -20.57 8.52
N MET A 141 -7.23 -19.52 9.16
CA MET A 141 -5.79 -19.25 9.24
C MET A 141 -5.02 -20.30 10.06
N ARG A 142 -5.72 -21.34 10.53
CA ARG A 142 -5.13 -22.49 11.20
C ARG A 142 -4.85 -23.56 10.14
N SER A 143 -3.58 -23.79 9.85
CA SER A 143 -3.12 -25.01 9.17
C SER A 143 -3.65 -26.25 9.89
N SER A 144 -3.92 -27.32 9.14
CA SER A 144 -4.36 -28.57 9.75
C SER A 144 -3.33 -29.06 10.79
N ASP A 145 -3.78 -29.81 11.79
CA ASP A 145 -2.88 -30.31 12.83
C ASP A 145 -1.81 -31.25 12.24
N GLU A 146 -2.16 -31.94 11.15
CA GLU A 146 -1.26 -32.79 10.36
C GLU A 146 -0.18 -31.96 9.64
N ASP A 147 -0.55 -30.88 8.94
CA ASP A 147 0.42 -30.01 8.26
C ASP A 147 1.40 -29.35 9.23
N ARG A 148 0.92 -29.02 10.44
CA ARG A 148 1.76 -28.43 11.48
C ARG A 148 2.78 -29.42 12.01
N GLN A 149 2.37 -30.66 12.26
CA GLN A 149 3.26 -31.72 12.69
C GLN A 149 4.30 -32.00 11.60
N GLY A 150 3.87 -32.17 10.34
CA GLY A 150 4.78 -32.37 9.22
C GLY A 150 5.77 -31.22 9.02
N PHE A 151 5.35 -29.97 9.21
CA PHE A 151 6.24 -28.81 9.16
C PHE A 151 7.29 -28.83 10.28
N VAL A 152 6.87 -29.13 11.52
CA VAL A 152 7.80 -29.23 12.66
C VAL A 152 8.82 -30.33 12.41
N ASP A 153 8.37 -31.51 11.97
CA ASP A 153 9.25 -32.64 11.68
C ASP A 153 10.26 -32.30 10.58
N THR A 154 9.79 -31.68 9.48
CA THR A 154 10.66 -31.22 8.39
C THR A 154 11.65 -30.16 8.84
N MET A 155 11.24 -29.20 9.68
CA MET A 155 12.14 -28.18 10.21
C MET A 155 13.21 -28.79 11.13
N LEU A 156 12.84 -29.74 11.97
CA LEU A 156 13.77 -30.43 12.87
C LEU A 156 14.75 -31.29 12.08
N GLU A 157 14.27 -32.07 11.11
CA GLU A 157 15.12 -32.86 10.21
C GLU A 157 16.07 -31.98 9.39
N GLY A 158 15.58 -30.86 8.86
CA GLY A 158 16.42 -29.85 8.19
C GLY A 158 17.49 -29.27 9.12
N GLY A 159 17.13 -28.98 10.37
CA GLY A 159 18.06 -28.48 11.39
C GLY A 159 19.14 -29.50 11.78
N GLU A 160 18.77 -30.78 11.89
CA GLU A 160 19.70 -31.87 12.20
C GLU A 160 20.63 -32.20 11.04
N SER A 161 20.09 -32.30 9.82
CA SER A 161 20.83 -32.58 8.60
C SER A 161 21.80 -31.45 8.22
N SER A 162 21.51 -30.21 8.63
CA SER A 162 22.39 -29.05 8.42
C SER A 162 23.77 -29.18 9.11
N GLN A 163 23.95 -30.14 10.04
CA GLN A 163 25.20 -30.38 10.80
C GLN A 163 25.76 -29.18 11.57
N LEU A 164 25.05 -28.05 11.58
CA LEU A 164 25.50 -26.80 12.15
C LEU A 164 25.80 -27.01 13.65
N THR A 165 25.04 -27.86 14.32
CA THR A 165 25.24 -28.21 15.74
C THR A 165 26.54 -28.92 16.03
N ARG A 166 27.11 -29.65 15.06
CA ARG A 166 28.38 -30.35 15.22
C ARG A 166 29.59 -29.52 14.79
N ARG A 167 29.39 -28.32 14.21
CA ARG A 167 30.46 -27.46 13.67
C ARG A 167 30.52 -26.12 14.43
N PRO A 168 31.15 -26.08 15.62
CA PRO A 168 31.15 -24.89 16.48
C PRO A 168 31.86 -23.70 15.85
N LEU A 169 32.93 -23.92 15.09
CA LEU A 169 33.64 -22.83 14.41
C LEU A 169 32.73 -22.12 13.40
N LEU A 170 31.99 -22.88 12.58
CA LEU A 170 31.06 -22.33 11.60
C LEU A 170 29.93 -21.53 12.25
N LYS A 171 29.37 -22.03 13.36
CA LYS A 171 28.38 -21.30 14.17
C LYS A 171 28.91 -19.98 14.69
N MET A 172 30.12 -20.00 15.27
CA MET A 172 30.74 -18.81 15.86
C MET A 172 31.11 -17.77 14.80
N THR A 173 31.66 -18.19 13.66
CA THR A 173 31.99 -17.27 12.56
C THR A 173 30.74 -16.69 11.91
N PHE A 174 29.67 -17.48 11.77
CA PHE A 174 28.38 -16.98 11.26
C PHE A 174 27.77 -15.94 12.21
N GLY A 175 27.73 -16.22 13.51
CA GLY A 175 27.26 -15.28 14.52
C GLY A 175 28.09 -13.99 14.55
N ALA A 176 29.42 -14.10 14.45
CA ALA A 176 30.32 -12.93 14.39
C ALA A 176 30.08 -12.10 13.13
N ALA A 177 29.92 -12.73 11.96
CA ALA A 177 29.64 -12.05 10.70
C ALA A 177 28.30 -11.30 10.75
N MET A 178 27.22 -11.95 11.23
CA MET A 178 25.92 -11.30 11.41
C MET A 178 25.98 -10.16 12.43
N GLY A 179 26.70 -10.36 13.53
CA GLY A 179 26.90 -9.33 14.55
C GLY A 179 27.61 -8.10 13.98
N LEU A 180 28.72 -8.29 13.28
CA LEU A 180 29.50 -7.19 12.70
C LEU A 180 28.72 -6.46 11.60
N PHE A 181 27.94 -7.18 10.80
CA PHE A 181 27.05 -6.59 9.80
C PHE A 181 26.02 -5.62 10.42
N ALA A 182 25.52 -5.90 11.62
CA ALA A 182 24.55 -5.05 12.31
C ALA A 182 25.18 -3.80 12.99
N VAL A 183 26.51 -3.76 13.17
CA VAL A 183 27.21 -2.68 13.91
C VAL A 183 27.00 -1.30 13.30
N PRO A 184 27.16 -1.07 11.97
CA PRO A 184 26.99 0.26 11.39
C PRO A 184 25.61 0.87 11.63
N LEU A 185 24.55 0.04 11.60
CA LEU A 185 23.18 0.47 11.88
C LEU A 185 23.00 0.93 13.35
N LEU A 186 23.67 0.25 14.28
CA LEU A 186 23.65 0.63 15.70
C LEU A 186 24.45 1.91 15.96
N VAL A 187 25.62 2.05 15.32
CA VAL A 187 26.47 3.25 15.44
C VAL A 187 25.71 4.50 15.00
N GLN A 188 25.06 4.45 13.83
CA GLN A 188 24.26 5.57 13.32
C GLN A 188 23.15 5.98 14.31
N LYS A 189 22.44 5.01 14.90
CA LYS A 189 21.38 5.27 15.88
C LYS A 189 21.89 5.90 17.18
N VAL A 190 23.08 5.50 17.65
CA VAL A 190 23.70 6.05 18.87
C VAL A 190 24.22 7.47 18.62
N THR A 191 24.87 7.69 17.47
CA THR A 191 25.43 9.01 17.11
C THR A 191 24.34 10.07 16.94
N ASP A 192 23.21 9.74 16.30
CA ASP A 192 22.08 10.68 16.14
C ASP A 192 21.50 11.15 17.50
N ARG A 193 21.41 10.24 18.49
CA ARG A 193 20.98 10.60 19.85
C ARG A 193 21.97 11.55 20.53
N SER A 194 23.28 11.37 20.29
CA SER A 194 24.33 12.17 20.91
C SER A 194 24.36 13.61 20.39
N LEU A 195 24.05 13.82 19.11
CA LEU A 195 24.07 15.15 18.48
C LEU A 195 22.83 16.01 18.82
N ARG A 196 21.72 15.37 19.25
CA ARG A 196 20.50 16.07 19.68
C ARG A 196 20.58 16.64 21.11
N GLY A 197 21.54 16.20 21.92
CA GLY A 197 21.72 16.63 23.31
C GLY A 197 22.54 17.92 23.49
N SER A 198 23.23 18.38 22.44
CA SER A 198 24.04 19.60 22.45
C SER A 198 23.34 20.73 21.67
N GLY A 199 22.21 21.21 22.21
CA GLY A 199 21.61 22.46 21.75
C GLY A 199 22.44 23.66 22.22
N PRO A 200 22.50 24.76 21.45
CA PRO A 200 23.23 25.96 21.86
C PRO A 200 22.64 26.52 23.16
N SER A 201 23.50 26.75 24.16
CA SER A 201 23.12 27.47 25.38
C SER A 201 22.72 28.89 25.02
N GLU A 202 21.45 29.24 25.23
CA GLU A 202 20.97 30.62 25.16
C GLU A 202 21.83 31.52 26.05
N PRO A 203 22.34 32.66 25.55
CA PRO A 203 23.09 33.59 26.39
C PRO A 203 22.15 34.22 27.43
N PRO A 204 22.59 34.38 28.68
CA PRO A 204 21.78 35.03 29.71
C PRO A 204 21.54 36.50 29.34
N ILE A 205 20.27 36.89 29.43
CA ILE A 205 19.73 38.27 29.35
C ILE A 205 20.31 39.18 30.43
#